data_AF-A0A1H6F3Y2-F1
#
_entry.id   AF-A0A1H6F3Y2-F1
#
_cell.length_a   1.000
_cell.length_b   1.000
_cell.length_c   1.000
_cell.angle_alpha   90.00
_cell.angle_beta   90.00
_cell.angle_gamma   90.00
#
_symmetry.space_group_name_H-M   'P 1'
#
loop_
_entity.id
_entity.type
_entity.pdbx_description
1 polymer ?
#
loop_
_entity_poly.entity_id
_entity_poly.type
_entity_poly.pdbx_seq_one_letter_code
_entity_poly.pdbx_strand_id
1 'polypeptide(L)'
;MIRRVLAPFATAAFACLGVLAVSAAPAQAAPVEIVYSPLSLGDYCSAKVDSSSAIGFYSGGVSCYRRSTGGSGLTYTGSGSASAACAHFNPTYTLTGYAQGASQALICKYSV
;
A
#
# COMPACT_ATOMS: atom_id res chain seq x y z
N MET A 1 -37.27 -3.47 -61.33
CA MET A 1 -35.88 -3.46 -61.86
C MET A 1 -35.02 -2.71 -60.85
N ILE A 2 -34.19 -3.42 -60.08
CA ILE A 2 -33.28 -2.86 -59.06
C ILE A 2 -31.85 -3.13 -59.54
N ARG A 3 -31.06 -2.05 -59.58
CA ARG A 3 -29.81 -1.91 -60.33
C ARG A 3 -28.63 -2.51 -59.54
N ARG A 4 -27.82 -3.32 -60.23
CA ARG A 4 -26.65 -4.04 -59.70
C ARG A 4 -25.45 -3.09 -59.50
N VAL A 5 -24.84 -3.23 -58.31
CA VAL A 5 -23.40 -3.35 -57.97
C VAL A 5 -22.37 -2.79 -58.97
N LEU A 6 -21.47 -1.93 -58.48
CA LEU A 6 -20.00 -2.07 -58.60
C LEU A 6 -19.28 -0.88 -57.94
N ALA A 7 -18.44 -1.17 -56.95
CA ALA A 7 -17.36 -0.29 -56.50
C ALA A 7 -16.13 -0.49 -57.39
N PRO A 8 -15.29 0.54 -57.56
CA PRO A 8 -13.87 0.28 -57.34
C PRO A 8 -13.11 1.40 -56.62
N PHE A 9 -12.07 0.91 -55.94
CA PHE A 9 -10.92 1.56 -55.32
C PHE A 9 -10.36 2.81 -56.00
N ALA A 10 -9.92 3.78 -55.20
CA ALA A 10 -8.77 4.64 -55.51
C ALA A 10 -8.08 5.10 -54.22
N THR A 11 -6.85 4.63 -54.06
CA THR A 11 -5.79 4.99 -53.12
C THR A 11 -5.45 6.48 -53.14
N ALA A 12 -5.30 7.09 -51.97
CA ALA A 12 -4.49 8.29 -51.78
C ALA A 12 -3.50 8.04 -50.64
N ALA A 13 -2.22 7.98 -50.99
CA ALA A 13 -1.11 7.93 -50.06
C ALA A 13 -1.00 9.27 -49.31
N PHE A 14 -0.96 9.22 -47.98
CA PHE A 14 -0.47 10.32 -47.16
C PHE A 14 0.79 9.85 -46.42
N ALA A 15 1.93 10.18 -47.02
CA ALA A 15 3.20 10.23 -46.32
C ALA A 15 3.24 11.52 -45.51
N CYS A 16 3.33 11.41 -44.18
CA CYS A 16 3.91 12.44 -43.31
C CYS A 16 4.44 11.77 -42.05
N LEU A 17 5.73 11.43 -42.09
CA LEU A 17 6.59 11.31 -40.93
C LEU A 17 6.45 12.57 -40.06
N GLY A 18 6.34 12.40 -38.75
CA GLY A 18 6.56 13.48 -37.80
C GLY A 18 5.53 13.56 -36.71
N VAL A 19 5.69 12.73 -35.70
CA VAL A 19 5.84 13.07 -34.28
C VAL A 19 5.64 11.75 -33.55
N LEU A 20 6.74 11.07 -33.26
CA LEU A 20 6.77 10.18 -32.11
C LEU A 20 6.50 11.09 -30.92
N ALA A 21 5.22 11.24 -30.56
CA ALA A 21 4.86 11.71 -29.25
C ALA A 21 5.38 10.62 -28.32
N VAL A 22 6.64 10.76 -27.91
CA VAL A 22 7.11 10.19 -26.65
C VAL A 22 6.23 10.88 -25.62
N SER A 23 5.08 10.27 -25.37
CA SER A 23 4.38 10.41 -24.13
C SER A 23 5.39 9.98 -23.07
N ALA A 24 6.13 10.95 -22.55
CA ALA A 24 6.79 10.79 -21.28
C ALA A 24 5.68 10.41 -20.32
N ALA A 25 5.55 9.11 -20.04
CA ALA A 25 4.73 8.67 -18.92
C ALA A 25 5.21 9.52 -17.74
N PRO A 26 4.30 10.19 -17.02
CA PRO A 26 4.73 10.95 -15.85
C PRO A 26 5.53 9.97 -14.99
N ALA A 27 6.73 10.37 -14.58
CA ALA A 27 7.52 9.63 -13.62
C ALA A 27 6.71 9.66 -12.31
N GLN A 28 5.78 8.72 -12.19
CA GLN A 28 4.95 8.56 -11.02
C GLN A 28 5.92 8.18 -9.91
N ALA A 29 6.07 9.06 -8.91
CA ALA A 29 6.85 8.75 -7.72
C ALA A 29 6.38 7.40 -7.20
N ALA A 30 7.25 6.39 -7.26
CA ALA A 30 6.90 5.05 -6.85
C ALA A 30 6.58 5.08 -5.35
N PRO A 31 5.42 4.54 -4.91
CA PRO A 31 5.11 4.48 -3.50
C PRO A 31 6.18 3.66 -2.78
N VAL A 32 6.69 4.18 -1.67
CA VAL A 32 7.63 3.48 -0.81
C VAL A 32 6.85 2.57 0.11
N GLU A 33 7.05 1.26 -0.02
CA GLU A 33 6.41 0.26 0.84
C GLU A 33 7.38 -0.18 1.94
N ILE A 34 6.96 -0.06 3.20
CA ILE A 34 7.73 -0.47 4.37
C ILE A 34 6.92 -1.48 5.17
N VAL A 35 7.54 -2.61 5.48
CA VAL A 35 6.93 -3.70 6.24
C VAL A 35 7.30 -3.57 7.71
N TYR A 36 6.30 -3.45 8.58
CA TYR A 36 6.45 -3.47 10.03
C TYR A 36 6.06 -4.83 10.56
N SER A 37 7.07 -5.55 11.05
CA SER A 37 6.90 -6.85 11.69
C SER A 37 6.08 -6.74 12.98
N PRO A 38 5.55 -7.86 13.50
CA PRO A 38 4.82 -7.84 14.76
C PRO A 38 5.59 -7.28 15.96
N LEU A 39 6.91 -7.43 15.96
CA LEU A 39 7.79 -6.87 16.99
C LEU A 39 7.89 -5.35 16.84
N SER A 40 8.07 -4.83 15.62
CA SER A 40 8.09 -3.39 15.36
C SER A 40 6.76 -2.74 15.74
N LEU A 41 5.62 -3.39 15.42
CA LEU A 41 4.30 -2.94 15.87
C LEU A 41 4.16 -2.93 17.40
N GLY A 42 4.95 -3.75 18.10
CA GLY A 42 5.09 -3.72 19.55
C GLY A 42 5.55 -2.36 20.08
N ASP A 43 6.46 -1.68 19.40
CA ASP A 43 6.92 -0.33 19.78
C ASP A 43 5.80 0.70 19.66
N TYR A 44 4.99 0.65 18.60
CA TYR A 44 3.80 1.49 18.49
C TYR A 44 2.79 1.18 19.60
N CYS A 45 2.52 -0.09 19.84
CA CYS A 45 1.60 -0.53 20.89
C CYS A 45 2.06 -0.08 22.28
N SER A 46 3.35 -0.18 22.59
CA SER A 46 3.91 0.27 23.87
C SER A 46 3.81 1.78 24.03
N ALA A 47 4.05 2.53 22.95
CA ALA A 47 4.02 3.98 22.97
C ALA A 47 2.62 4.58 22.98
N LYS A 48 1.62 3.92 22.38
CA LYS A 48 0.30 4.52 22.10
C LYS A 48 -0.90 3.79 22.68
N VAL A 49 -0.76 2.53 23.08
CA VAL A 49 -1.89 1.72 23.56
C VAL A 49 -1.69 1.34 25.03
N ASP A 50 -0.66 0.57 25.33
CA ASP A 50 -0.32 0.16 26.70
C ASP A 50 1.17 -0.10 26.80
N SER A 51 1.86 0.54 27.75
CA SER A 51 3.32 0.50 27.88
C SER A 51 3.90 -0.88 28.18
N SER A 52 3.08 -1.86 28.60
CA SER A 52 3.50 -3.24 28.77
C SER A 52 3.37 -4.09 27.50
N SER A 53 2.79 -3.54 26.44
CA SER A 53 2.72 -4.19 25.12
C SER A 53 4.10 -4.40 24.53
N ALA A 54 4.29 -5.54 23.90
CA ALA A 54 5.55 -5.91 23.25
C ALA A 54 5.36 -6.47 21.84
N ILE A 55 4.12 -6.78 21.45
CA ILE A 55 3.80 -7.35 20.14
C ILE A 55 2.51 -6.71 19.62
N GLY A 56 2.50 -6.33 18.34
CA GLY A 56 1.29 -5.93 17.64
C GLY A 56 1.05 -6.79 16.41
N PHE A 57 -0.19 -7.17 16.12
CA PHE A 57 -0.55 -7.88 14.90
C PHE A 57 -1.57 -7.07 14.11
N TYR A 58 -1.36 -6.98 12.80
CA TYR A 58 -2.30 -6.31 11.90
C TYR A 58 -3.21 -7.32 11.21
N SER A 59 -4.51 -7.20 11.46
CA SER A 59 -5.56 -7.93 10.76
C SER A 59 -6.83 -7.07 10.68
N GLY A 60 -6.84 -6.13 9.72
CA GLY A 60 -7.89 -5.11 9.60
C GLY A 60 -7.81 -3.98 10.65
N GLY A 61 -7.19 -4.24 11.80
CA GLY A 61 -6.76 -3.29 12.82
C GLY A 61 -5.48 -3.77 13.50
N VAL A 62 -4.81 -2.92 14.29
CA VAL A 62 -3.61 -3.31 15.03
C VAL A 62 -4.04 -3.80 16.41
N SER A 63 -3.93 -5.09 16.67
CA SER A 63 -4.17 -5.68 17.98
C SER A 63 -2.88 -5.74 18.78
N CYS A 64 -2.87 -5.19 19.99
CA CYS A 64 -1.70 -5.05 20.85
C CYS A 64 -1.71 -6.08 21.98
N TYR A 65 -0.56 -6.69 22.21
CA TYR A 65 -0.39 -7.77 23.18
C TYR A 65 0.85 -7.54 24.04
N ARG A 66 0.74 -7.91 25.31
CA ARG A 66 1.88 -8.10 26.21
C ARG A 66 2.20 -9.58 26.36
N ARG A 67 3.44 -9.90 26.77
CA ARG A 67 3.74 -11.27 27.22
C ARG A 67 3.00 -11.57 28.51
N SER A 68 2.41 -12.75 28.59
CA SER A 68 1.76 -13.21 29.82
C SER A 68 2.78 -13.37 30.95
N THR A 69 2.46 -12.84 32.12
CA THR A 69 3.37 -12.80 33.28
C THR A 69 3.65 -14.19 33.87
N GLY A 70 2.86 -15.21 33.50
CA GLY A 70 2.94 -16.57 34.04
C GLY A 70 3.13 -17.69 33.01
N GLY A 71 3.50 -17.37 31.75
CA GLY A 71 3.70 -18.41 30.74
C GLY A 71 4.08 -17.88 29.36
N SER A 72 4.15 -18.77 28.37
CA SER A 72 4.57 -18.47 26.98
C SER A 72 3.48 -17.79 26.11
N GLY A 73 2.39 -17.34 26.73
CA GLY A 73 1.23 -16.79 26.03
C GLY A 73 1.31 -15.28 25.80
N LEU A 74 0.40 -14.79 24.97
CA LEU A 74 0.16 -13.37 24.75
C LEU A 74 -1.16 -12.96 25.40
N THR A 75 -1.17 -11.84 26.10
CA THR A 75 -2.37 -11.24 26.67
C THR A 75 -2.70 -10.00 25.87
N TYR A 76 -3.92 -9.94 25.32
CA TYR A 76 -4.41 -8.74 24.63
C TYR A 76 -4.51 -7.57 25.61
N THR A 77 -4.10 -6.40 25.16
CA THR A 77 -4.02 -5.17 25.97
C THR A 77 -4.82 -4.02 25.38
N GLY A 78 -5.05 -4.04 24.07
CA GLY A 78 -5.82 -3.01 23.40
C GLY A 78 -5.66 -3.07 21.89
N SER A 79 -6.25 -2.11 21.21
CA SER A 79 -6.18 -1.98 19.76
C SER A 79 -5.71 -0.59 19.39
N GLY A 80 -5.02 -0.50 18.25
CA GLY A 80 -4.65 0.74 17.60
C GLY A 80 -5.04 0.74 16.12
N SER A 81 -4.86 1.89 15.49
CA SER A 81 -5.18 2.08 14.07
C SER A 81 -3.94 1.85 13.21
N ALA A 82 -4.11 1.17 12.08
CA ALA A 82 -3.03 0.96 11.11
C ALA A 82 -2.45 2.28 10.60
N SER A 83 -3.31 3.26 10.28
CA SER A 83 -2.88 4.59 9.85
C SER A 83 -2.06 5.33 10.90
N ALA A 84 -2.48 5.25 12.17
CA ALA A 84 -1.75 5.84 13.29
C ALA A 84 -0.41 5.13 13.54
N ALA A 85 -0.34 3.82 13.37
CA ALA A 85 0.90 3.06 13.45
C ALA A 85 1.87 3.47 12.33
N CYS A 86 1.41 3.59 11.09
CA CYS A 86 2.24 4.07 9.98
C CYS A 86 2.77 5.50 10.24
N ALA A 87 1.89 6.41 10.66
CA ALA A 87 2.27 7.78 11.00
C ALA A 87 3.22 7.86 12.20
N HIS A 88 3.19 6.88 13.11
CA HIS A 88 4.14 6.79 14.21
C HIS A 88 5.54 6.44 13.74
N PHE A 89 5.68 5.50 12.79
CA PHE A 89 7.00 5.07 12.32
C PHE A 89 7.63 6.02 11.31
N ASN A 90 6.83 6.64 10.43
CA ASN A 90 7.31 7.69 9.52
C ASN A 90 6.38 8.90 9.57
N PRO A 91 6.56 9.79 10.56
CA PRO A 91 5.72 10.98 10.69
C PRO A 91 5.95 12.01 9.57
N THR A 92 7.08 11.94 8.85
CA THR A 92 7.45 12.87 7.78
C THR A 92 6.89 12.48 6.42
N TYR A 93 6.45 11.23 6.24
CA TYR A 93 5.96 10.74 4.97
C TYR A 93 4.44 10.77 4.91
N THR A 94 3.91 11.01 3.71
CA THR A 94 2.46 10.99 3.51
C THR A 94 2.01 9.56 3.31
N LEU A 95 1.15 9.06 4.19
CA LEU A 95 0.56 7.73 4.08
C LEU A 95 -0.43 7.71 2.91
N THR A 96 -0.19 6.85 1.92
CA THR A 96 -1.07 6.65 0.76
C THR A 96 -1.92 5.39 0.89
N GLY A 97 -1.50 4.45 1.74
CA GLY A 97 -2.29 3.27 2.06
C GLY A 97 -1.56 2.30 2.98
N TYR A 98 -2.22 1.20 3.32
CA TYR A 98 -1.63 0.11 4.08
C TYR A 98 -2.28 -1.23 3.73
N ALA A 99 -1.54 -2.32 3.95
CA ALA A 99 -1.97 -3.68 3.64
C ALA A 99 -1.45 -4.67 4.69
N GLN A 100 -2.02 -5.88 4.70
CA GLN A 100 -1.55 -6.94 5.58
C GLN A 100 -0.43 -7.74 4.88
N GLY A 101 0.70 -7.86 5.56
CA GLY A 101 1.82 -8.69 5.15
C GLY A 101 1.77 -10.10 5.73
N ALA A 102 2.78 -10.90 5.38
CA ALA A 102 2.98 -12.21 6.00
C ALA A 102 3.09 -12.08 7.53
N SER A 103 2.69 -13.14 8.25
CA SER A 103 2.75 -13.18 9.72
C SER A 103 2.00 -12.03 10.41
N GLN A 104 0.94 -11.52 9.79
CA GLN A 104 0.15 -10.38 10.27
C GLN A 104 0.97 -9.11 10.47
N ALA A 105 2.02 -8.92 9.65
CA ALA A 105 2.75 -7.65 9.57
C ALA A 105 1.87 -6.55 8.97
N LEU A 106 2.18 -5.29 9.31
CA LEU A 106 1.57 -4.12 8.69
C LEU A 106 2.49 -3.62 7.58
N ILE A 107 2.01 -3.57 6.35
CA ILE A 107 2.71 -2.92 5.24
C ILE A 107 2.15 -1.51 5.12
N CYS A 108 2.99 -0.50 5.31
CA CYS A 108 2.62 0.89 5.09
C CYS A 108 3.16 1.36 3.75
N LYS A 109 2.33 2.06 2.97
CA LYS A 109 2.67 2.65 1.68
C LYS A 109 2.73 4.16 1.81
N TYR A 110 3.85 4.74 1.42
CA TYR A 110 4.11 6.16 1.57
C TYR A 110 4.39 6.82 0.23
N SER A 111 4.07 8.11 0.12
CA SER A 111 4.66 9.01 -0.86
C SER A 111 5.67 9.92 -0.16
N VAL A 112 6.81 10.10 -0.81
CA VAL A 112 7.92 10.95 -0.36
C VAL A 112 8.01 12.23 -1.18
#